data_AF-A0A1M6TLH8-F1
#
_entry.id   AF-A0A1M6TLH8-F1
#
_cell.length_a   1.000
_cell.length_b   1.000
_cell.length_c   1.000
_cell.angle_alpha   90.00
_cell.angle_beta   90.00
_cell.angle_gamma   90.00
#
_symmetry.space_group_name_H-M   'P 1'
#
loop_
_entity.id
_entity.type
_entity.pdbx_description
1 polymer ?
#
loop_
_entity_poly.entity_id
_entity_poly.type
_entity_poly.pdbx_seq_one_letter_code
_entity_poly.pdbx_strand_id
1 'polypeptide(L)'
;MLAFRGDLAEAADVTRRTLELAERAGDVEAQFMAFADLTLNSAYAGQDDLAGAYEDRAVALAERIGSPTALGYLAYVRGERRAERGDPEAAHYLQAAIHAAEQADCGFIAGIARHTLLTSTARSSTEPEAALAVFAPLIDHWHGFGAWTQLWIAVRALIETLARLDRHRDVAVLLGALWASPSASPVFGPDAERVRRVETAAREALGEEFEQLRARGAALGDAGAVALVRRLTREGLD
;
A
#
# COMPACT_ATOMS: atom_id res chain seq x y z
N MET A 1 12.88 -3.05 -3.81
CA MET A 1 13.18 -2.03 -2.78
C MET A 1 13.34 -2.74 -1.45
N LEU A 2 14.39 -2.44 -0.67
CA LEU A 2 14.66 -3.09 0.64
C LEU A 2 13.52 -2.87 1.65
N ALA A 3 12.83 -1.73 1.57
CA ALA A 3 11.63 -1.45 2.36
C ALA A 3 10.55 -2.54 2.24
N PHE A 4 10.33 -3.09 1.04
CA PHE A 4 9.35 -4.17 0.83
C PHE A 4 9.80 -5.55 1.31
N ARG A 5 11.04 -5.66 1.82
CA ARG A 5 11.55 -6.86 2.52
C ARG A 5 11.47 -6.74 4.04
N GLY A 6 10.98 -5.60 4.55
CA GLY A 6 10.85 -5.35 5.98
C GLY A 6 12.13 -4.88 6.68
N ASP A 7 13.26 -4.75 5.96
CA ASP A 7 14.49 -4.18 6.51
C ASP A 7 14.51 -2.66 6.35
N LEU A 8 13.70 -1.99 7.17
CA LEU A 8 13.56 -0.53 7.13
C LEU A 8 14.85 0.18 7.59
N ALA A 9 15.64 -0.47 8.46
CA ALA A 9 16.91 0.09 8.93
C ALA A 9 17.97 0.06 7.83
N GLU A 10 18.16 -1.07 7.15
CA GLU A 10 19.06 -1.16 6.01
C GLU A 10 18.62 -0.24 4.86
N ALA A 11 17.31 -0.16 4.60
CA ALA A 11 16.77 0.77 3.62
C ALA A 11 17.13 2.22 3.95
N ALA A 12 16.93 2.64 5.21
CA ALA A 12 17.29 3.99 5.66
C ALA A 12 18.81 4.24 5.57
N ASP A 13 19.64 3.27 5.92
CA ASP A 13 21.10 3.37 5.82
C ASP A 13 21.56 3.57 4.37
N VAL A 14 21.01 2.80 3.44
CA VAL A 14 21.30 2.94 2.01
C VAL A 14 20.81 4.30 1.51
N THR A 15 19.60 4.72 1.88
CA THR A 15 19.07 6.03 1.45
C THR A 15 19.88 7.19 2.00
N ARG A 16 20.38 7.11 3.25
CA ARG A 16 21.29 8.14 3.80
C ARG A 16 22.60 8.23 3.00
N ARG A 17 23.17 7.10 2.57
CA ARG A 17 24.35 7.11 1.68
C ARG A 17 24.05 7.72 0.32
N THR A 18 22.87 7.43 -0.25
CA THR A 18 22.42 8.07 -1.50
C THR A 18 22.27 9.57 -1.34
N LEU A 19 21.70 10.02 -0.22
CA LEU A 19 21.57 11.44 0.12
C LEU A 19 22.94 12.12 0.18
N GLU A 20 23.91 11.55 0.90
CA GLU A 20 25.27 12.11 0.98
C GLU A 20 25.92 12.27 -0.41
N LEU A 21 25.70 11.31 -1.32
CA LEU A 21 26.22 11.39 -2.68
C LEU A 21 25.51 12.48 -3.49
N ALA A 22 24.19 12.58 -3.38
CA ALA A 22 23.39 13.59 -4.05
C ALA A 22 23.74 15.01 -3.57
N GLU A 23 24.01 15.19 -2.28
CA GLU A 23 24.48 16.46 -1.69
C GLU A 23 25.85 16.85 -2.25
N ARG A 24 26.81 15.92 -2.32
CA ARG A 24 28.13 16.18 -2.91
C ARG A 24 28.05 16.51 -4.40
N ALA A 25 27.10 15.92 -5.11
CA ALA A 25 26.87 16.18 -6.53
C ALA A 25 26.08 17.47 -6.80
N GLY A 26 25.42 18.05 -5.77
CA GLY A 26 24.47 19.13 -5.95
C GLY A 26 23.18 18.72 -6.68
N ASP A 27 22.89 17.42 -6.73
CA ASP A 27 21.70 16.85 -7.39
C ASP A 27 20.47 17.04 -6.49
N VAL A 28 19.65 18.01 -6.84
CA VAL A 28 18.52 18.46 -6.02
C VAL A 28 17.37 17.47 -6.05
N GLU A 29 17.13 16.86 -7.21
CA GLU A 29 16.09 15.88 -7.45
C GLU A 29 16.40 14.57 -6.70
N ALA A 30 17.64 14.11 -6.73
CA ALA A 30 18.06 12.93 -5.98
C ALA A 30 18.01 13.18 -4.45
N GLN A 31 18.37 14.39 -3.99
CA GLN A 31 18.19 14.77 -2.58
C GLN A 31 16.71 14.73 -2.19
N PHE A 32 15.82 15.27 -3.03
CA PHE A 32 14.38 15.25 -2.78
C PHE A 32 13.86 13.82 -2.64
N MET A 33 14.20 12.95 -3.59
CA MET A 33 13.78 11.54 -3.55
C MET A 33 14.33 10.82 -2.31
N ALA A 34 15.57 11.08 -1.92
CA ALA A 34 16.15 10.48 -0.72
C ALA A 34 15.44 10.94 0.56
N PHE A 35 15.12 12.23 0.69
CA PHE A 35 14.33 12.70 1.84
C PHE A 35 12.91 12.15 1.84
N ALA A 36 12.26 12.05 0.69
CA ALA A 36 10.95 11.42 0.57
C ALA A 36 10.96 9.95 1.04
N ASP A 37 11.94 9.16 0.58
CA ASP A 37 12.12 7.77 1.01
C ASP A 37 12.40 7.66 2.52
N LEU A 38 13.22 8.55 3.08
CA LEU A 38 13.50 8.59 4.52
C LEU A 38 12.25 8.94 5.34
N THR A 39 11.40 9.83 4.84
CA THR A 39 10.10 10.13 5.45
C THR A 39 9.22 8.87 5.51
N LEU A 40 9.07 8.17 4.38
CA LEU A 40 8.25 6.96 4.29
C LEU A 40 8.79 5.84 5.19
N ASN A 41 10.09 5.56 5.13
CA ASN A 41 10.72 4.53 5.96
C ASN A 41 10.56 4.83 7.45
N SER A 42 10.74 6.08 7.86
CA SER A 42 10.57 6.51 9.26
C SER A 42 9.11 6.41 9.69
N ALA A 43 8.16 6.77 8.83
CA ALA A 43 6.73 6.63 9.10
C ALA A 43 6.34 5.16 9.32
N TYR A 44 6.75 4.26 8.43
CA TYR A 44 6.49 2.82 8.56
C TYR A 44 7.18 2.19 9.77
N ALA A 45 8.29 2.78 10.24
CA ALA A 45 8.97 2.38 11.47
C ALA A 45 8.32 2.97 12.75
N GLY A 46 7.26 3.77 12.62
CA GLY A 46 6.61 4.46 13.75
C GLY A 46 7.42 5.63 14.33
N GLN A 47 8.43 6.11 13.61
CA GLN A 47 9.35 7.18 14.03
C GLN A 47 8.86 8.54 13.52
N ASP A 48 7.71 8.98 14.01
CA ASP A 48 6.98 10.07 13.38
C ASP A 48 7.68 11.44 13.45
N ASP A 49 8.35 11.75 14.56
CA ASP A 49 9.11 13.00 14.70
C ASP A 49 10.23 13.07 13.65
N LEU A 50 10.90 11.94 13.43
CA LEU A 50 11.96 11.82 12.43
C LEU A 50 11.39 11.91 11.00
N ALA A 51 10.25 11.27 10.75
CA ALA A 51 9.53 11.38 9.48
C ALA A 51 9.13 12.84 9.20
N GLY A 52 8.67 13.59 10.20
CA GLY A 52 8.36 15.00 10.09
C GLY A 52 9.58 15.85 9.73
N ALA A 53 10.72 15.61 10.38
CA ALA A 53 11.96 16.32 10.08
C ALA A 53 12.44 16.08 8.63
N TYR A 54 12.30 14.86 8.11
CA TYR A 54 12.61 14.56 6.70
C TYR A 54 11.57 15.13 5.73
N GLU A 55 10.28 15.14 6.10
CA GLU A 55 9.21 15.80 5.33
C GLU A 55 9.53 17.28 5.12
N ASP A 56 9.95 18.02 6.15
CA ASP A 56 10.28 19.43 6.05
C ASP A 56 11.43 19.69 5.04
N ARG A 57 12.41 18.79 4.98
CA ARG A 57 13.49 18.86 3.99
C ARG A 57 12.99 18.56 2.58
N ALA A 58 12.13 17.56 2.41
CA ALA A 58 11.51 17.24 1.13
C ALA A 58 10.63 18.40 0.62
N VAL A 59 9.91 19.09 1.50
CA VAL A 59 9.10 20.28 1.16
C VAL A 59 9.98 21.37 0.54
N ALA A 60 11.03 21.79 1.24
CA ALA A 60 11.90 22.86 0.76
C ALA A 60 12.55 22.53 -0.61
N LEU A 61 12.87 21.25 -0.84
CA LEU A 61 13.43 20.80 -2.12
C LEU A 61 12.39 20.74 -3.23
N ALA A 62 11.20 20.22 -2.96
CA ALA A 62 10.11 20.16 -3.95
C ALA A 62 9.68 21.56 -4.41
N GLU A 63 9.60 22.52 -3.49
CA GLU A 63 9.32 23.93 -3.80
C GLU A 63 10.40 24.54 -4.70
N ARG A 64 11.67 24.20 -4.46
CA ARG A 64 12.80 24.63 -5.30
C ARG A 64 12.77 23.99 -6.69
N ILE A 65 12.39 22.71 -6.80
CA ILE A 65 12.29 21.99 -8.07
C ILE A 65 11.09 22.51 -8.88
N GLY A 66 9.95 22.72 -8.22
CA GLY A 66 8.73 23.28 -8.83
C GLY A 66 8.07 22.41 -9.90
N SER A 67 8.54 21.18 -10.13
CA SER A 67 7.97 20.29 -11.15
C SER A 67 6.68 19.63 -10.65
N PRO A 68 5.68 19.42 -11.52
CA PRO A 68 4.44 18.73 -11.14
C PRO A 68 4.68 17.35 -10.53
N THR A 69 5.67 16.60 -11.02
CA THR A 69 6.05 15.29 -10.48
C THR A 69 6.58 15.39 -9.05
N ALA A 70 7.47 16.34 -8.75
CA ALA A 70 8.00 16.52 -7.40
C ALA A 70 6.90 16.94 -6.42
N LEU A 71 6.02 17.85 -6.84
CA LEU A 71 4.88 18.29 -6.02
C LEU A 71 3.87 17.16 -5.78
N GLY A 72 3.57 16.36 -6.81
CA GLY A 72 2.70 15.19 -6.69
C GLY A 72 3.28 14.11 -5.77
N TYR A 73 4.59 13.84 -5.88
CA TYR A 73 5.25 12.88 -5.00
C TYR A 73 5.34 13.37 -3.55
N LEU A 74 5.61 14.66 -3.33
CA LEU A 74 5.57 15.25 -2.00
C LEU A 74 4.19 15.13 -1.37
N ALA A 75 3.12 15.44 -2.13
CA ALA A 75 1.76 15.29 -1.65
C ALA A 75 1.46 13.83 -1.27
N TYR A 76 1.94 12.86 -2.06
CA TYR A 76 1.83 11.44 -1.71
C TYR A 76 2.53 11.14 -0.39
N VAL A 77 3.80 11.53 -0.23
CA VAL A 77 4.60 11.28 0.99
C VAL A 77 3.93 11.88 2.23
N ARG A 78 3.40 13.10 2.13
CA ARG A 78 2.65 13.75 3.21
C ARG A 78 1.40 12.97 3.57
N GLY A 79 0.66 12.50 2.57
CA GLY A 79 -0.52 11.68 2.72
C GLY A 79 -0.24 10.34 3.39
N GLU A 80 0.79 9.63 2.93
CA GLU A 80 1.22 8.33 3.46
C GLU A 80 1.59 8.42 4.93
N ARG A 81 2.45 9.38 5.32
CA ARG A 81 2.85 9.57 6.72
C ARG A 81 1.64 9.78 7.63
N ARG A 82 0.67 10.57 7.18
CA ARG A 82 -0.57 10.86 7.93
C ARG A 82 -1.48 9.62 8.00
N ALA A 83 -1.59 8.88 6.91
CA ALA A 83 -2.37 7.65 6.84
C ALA A 83 -1.87 6.58 7.83
N GLU A 84 -0.56 6.45 8.02
CA GLU A 84 0.03 5.50 8.98
C GLU A 84 -0.40 5.77 10.42
N ARG A 85 -0.76 7.01 10.75
CA ARG A 85 -1.26 7.40 12.08
C ARG A 85 -2.78 7.48 12.18
N GLY A 86 -3.50 7.19 11.10
CA GLY A 86 -4.96 7.39 11.02
C GLY A 86 -5.37 8.87 11.09
N ASP A 87 -4.49 9.78 10.65
CA ASP A 87 -4.74 11.21 10.63
C ASP A 87 -5.74 11.56 9.50
N PRO A 88 -6.86 12.24 9.78
CA PRO A 88 -7.87 12.55 8.78
C PRO A 88 -7.36 13.49 7.67
N GLU A 89 -6.28 14.24 7.89
CA GLU A 89 -5.66 15.05 6.83
C GLU A 89 -5.04 14.22 5.70
N ALA A 90 -4.79 12.93 5.92
CA ALA A 90 -4.22 12.04 4.91
C ALA A 90 -4.99 12.11 3.59
N ALA A 91 -6.33 12.10 3.66
CA ALA A 91 -7.19 12.13 2.49
C ALA A 91 -6.97 13.38 1.63
N HIS A 92 -6.78 14.54 2.24
CA HIS A 92 -6.53 15.80 1.55
C HIS A 92 -5.23 15.73 0.72
N TYR A 93 -4.14 15.29 1.34
CA TYR A 93 -2.85 15.17 0.67
C TYR A 93 -2.84 14.10 -0.43
N LEU A 94 -3.48 12.95 -0.19
CA LEU A 94 -3.56 11.88 -1.18
C LEU A 94 -4.39 12.29 -2.39
N GLN A 95 -5.49 13.02 -2.19
CA GLN A 95 -6.27 13.60 -3.30
C GLN A 95 -5.47 14.62 -4.10
N ALA A 96 -4.70 15.49 -3.43
CA ALA A 96 -3.80 16.42 -4.11
C ALA A 96 -2.72 15.69 -4.92
N ALA A 97 -2.16 14.60 -4.39
CA ALA A 97 -1.19 13.77 -5.08
C ALA A 97 -1.77 13.13 -6.34
N ILE A 98 -2.98 12.57 -6.26
CA ILE A 98 -3.69 11.99 -7.41
C ILE A 98 -3.89 13.05 -8.49
N HIS A 99 -4.41 14.22 -8.12
CA HIS A 99 -4.67 15.30 -9.07
C HIS A 99 -3.37 15.76 -9.77
N ALA A 100 -2.32 16.03 -9.00
CA ALA A 100 -1.03 16.45 -9.56
C ALA A 100 -0.41 15.37 -10.47
N ALA A 101 -0.49 14.11 -10.06
CA ALA A 101 0.03 12.99 -10.84
C ALA A 101 -0.74 12.79 -12.15
N GLU A 102 -2.06 12.95 -12.15
CA GLU A 102 -2.88 12.90 -13.38
C GLU A 102 -2.54 14.03 -14.35
N GLN A 103 -2.35 15.27 -13.85
CA GLN A 103 -1.93 16.39 -14.69
C GLN A 103 -0.53 16.18 -15.30
N ALA A 104 0.35 15.44 -14.60
CA ALA A 104 1.69 15.11 -15.04
C ALA A 104 1.78 13.79 -15.84
N ASP A 105 0.65 13.14 -16.14
CA ASP A 105 0.59 11.79 -16.74
C ASP A 105 1.47 10.76 -16.02
N CYS A 106 1.57 10.88 -14.68
CA CYS A 106 2.37 10.02 -13.84
C CYS A 106 1.50 8.94 -13.18
N GLY A 107 1.10 7.94 -13.98
CA GLY A 107 0.18 6.88 -13.56
C GLY A 107 0.62 6.11 -12.31
N PHE A 108 1.92 5.95 -12.08
CA PHE A 108 2.43 5.24 -10.90
C PHE A 108 2.20 6.02 -9.59
N ILE A 109 2.45 7.33 -9.57
CA ILE A 109 2.20 8.18 -8.39
C ILE A 109 0.70 8.24 -8.09
N ALA A 110 -0.12 8.39 -9.15
CA ALA A 110 -1.56 8.36 -8.99
C ALA A 110 -2.03 7.00 -8.44
N GLY A 111 -1.41 5.91 -8.87
CA GLY A 111 -1.66 4.56 -8.36
C GLY A 111 -1.37 4.42 -6.86
N ILE A 112 -0.16 4.77 -6.41
CA ILE A 112 0.23 4.61 -4.99
C ILE A 112 -0.58 5.54 -4.09
N ALA A 113 -0.91 6.75 -4.53
CA ALA A 113 -1.78 7.64 -3.77
C ALA A 113 -3.21 7.11 -3.66
N ARG A 114 -3.80 6.60 -4.75
CA ARG A 114 -5.11 5.91 -4.71
C ARG A 114 -5.09 4.68 -3.82
N HIS A 115 -4.00 3.92 -3.86
CA HIS A 115 -3.82 2.74 -3.03
C HIS A 115 -3.95 3.11 -1.55
N THR A 116 -3.12 4.05 -1.08
CA THR A 116 -3.12 4.45 0.33
C THR A 116 -4.43 5.07 0.75
N LEU A 117 -5.03 5.90 -0.09
CA LEU A 117 -6.33 6.51 0.19
C LEU A 117 -7.39 5.43 0.41
N LEU A 118 -7.50 4.50 -0.55
CA LEU A 118 -8.48 3.43 -0.51
C LEU A 118 -8.26 2.52 0.69
N THR A 119 -7.06 2.00 0.88
CA THR A 119 -6.80 1.01 1.95
C THR A 119 -6.92 1.64 3.34
N SER A 120 -6.62 2.92 3.49
CA SER A 120 -6.82 3.65 4.74
C SER A 120 -8.29 3.90 5.02
N THR A 121 -9.05 4.38 4.03
CA THR A 121 -10.50 4.58 4.16
C THR A 121 -11.23 3.26 4.39
N ALA A 122 -10.87 2.20 3.68
CA ALA A 122 -11.45 0.87 3.88
C ALA A 122 -11.28 0.40 5.32
N ARG A 123 -10.08 0.56 5.90
CA ARG A 123 -9.78 0.18 7.30
C ARG A 123 -10.60 0.96 8.32
N SER A 124 -10.84 2.26 8.11
CA SER A 124 -11.59 3.10 9.04
C SER A 124 -13.09 3.21 8.75
N SER A 125 -13.57 2.66 7.63
CA SER A 125 -14.97 2.78 7.20
C SER A 125 -15.92 2.09 8.18
N THR A 126 -17.07 2.67 8.47
CA THR A 126 -18.19 1.98 9.14
C THR A 126 -19.03 1.15 8.16
N GLU A 127 -18.90 1.39 6.86
CA GLU A 127 -19.62 0.73 5.76
C GLU A 127 -18.60 -0.04 4.88
N PRO A 128 -18.15 -1.24 5.30
CA PRO A 128 -17.14 -2.01 4.57
C PRO A 128 -17.58 -2.48 3.17
N GLU A 129 -18.88 -2.63 2.92
CA GLU A 129 -19.44 -3.05 1.63
C GLU A 129 -19.10 -2.04 0.53
N ALA A 130 -19.25 -0.75 0.81
CA ALA A 130 -18.91 0.33 -0.12
C ALA A 130 -17.42 0.33 -0.50
N ALA A 131 -16.55 -0.18 0.38
CA ALA A 131 -15.13 -0.29 0.10
C ALA A 131 -14.82 -1.38 -0.95
N LEU A 132 -15.64 -2.43 -1.09
CA LEU A 132 -15.41 -3.50 -2.08
C LEU A 132 -15.46 -2.98 -3.51
N ALA A 133 -16.40 -2.08 -3.80
CA ALA A 133 -16.60 -1.51 -5.13
C ALA A 133 -15.36 -0.77 -5.65
N VAL A 134 -14.62 -0.11 -4.75
CA VAL A 134 -13.46 0.70 -5.12
C VAL A 134 -12.18 -0.13 -5.27
N PHE A 135 -12.13 -1.37 -4.77
CA PHE A 135 -10.96 -2.24 -4.96
C PHE A 135 -10.79 -2.70 -6.41
N ALA A 136 -11.87 -2.93 -7.17
CA ALA A 136 -11.76 -3.48 -8.53
C ALA A 136 -10.93 -2.59 -9.47
N PRO A 137 -11.19 -1.26 -9.56
CA PRO A 137 -10.37 -0.36 -10.37
C PRO A 137 -8.89 -0.33 -9.94
N LEU A 138 -8.61 -0.42 -8.64
CA LEU A 138 -7.23 -0.42 -8.13
C LEU A 138 -6.48 -1.70 -8.52
N ILE A 139 -7.14 -2.85 -8.44
CA ILE A 139 -6.56 -4.14 -8.83
C ILE A 139 -6.31 -4.18 -10.33
N ASP A 140 -7.25 -3.68 -11.13
CA ASP A 140 -7.09 -3.59 -12.59
C ASP A 140 -5.94 -2.65 -12.99
N HIS A 141 -5.81 -1.52 -12.30
CA HIS A 141 -4.69 -0.60 -12.49
C HIS A 141 -3.35 -1.29 -12.24
N TRP A 142 -3.17 -1.96 -11.10
CA TRP A 142 -1.89 -2.61 -10.78
C TRP A 142 -1.58 -3.81 -11.65
N HIS A 143 -2.61 -4.57 -12.03
CA HIS A 143 -2.46 -5.68 -12.97
C HIS A 143 -2.01 -5.15 -14.34
N GLY A 144 -2.60 -4.07 -14.85
CA GLY A 144 -2.21 -3.43 -16.10
C GLY A 144 -0.78 -2.89 -16.08
N PHE A 145 -0.33 -2.36 -14.93
CA PHE A 145 1.04 -1.90 -14.71
C PHE A 145 2.07 -3.03 -14.55
N GLY A 146 1.64 -4.29 -14.37
CA GLY A 146 2.53 -5.39 -13.98
C GLY A 146 3.11 -5.25 -12.57
N ALA A 147 2.51 -4.40 -11.73
CA ALA A 147 2.97 -4.06 -10.39
C ALA A 147 2.47 -5.07 -9.35
N TRP A 148 2.97 -6.30 -9.42
CA TRP A 148 2.49 -7.43 -8.59
C TRP A 148 2.64 -7.19 -7.09
N THR A 149 3.70 -6.50 -6.65
CA THR A 149 3.88 -6.16 -5.23
C THR A 149 2.73 -5.28 -4.74
N GLN A 150 2.41 -4.21 -5.46
CA GLN A 150 1.33 -3.28 -5.12
C GLN A 150 -0.04 -3.97 -5.22
N LEU A 151 -0.22 -4.85 -6.20
CA LEU A 151 -1.41 -5.67 -6.34
C LEU A 151 -1.63 -6.52 -5.09
N TRP A 152 -0.61 -7.28 -4.64
CA TRP A 152 -0.75 -8.14 -3.47
C TRP A 152 -0.92 -7.36 -2.17
N ILE A 153 -0.32 -6.18 -2.02
CA ILE A 153 -0.60 -5.29 -0.89
C ILE A 153 -2.08 -4.85 -0.90
N ALA A 154 -2.64 -4.51 -2.07
CA ALA A 154 -4.06 -4.16 -2.18
C ALA A 154 -4.96 -5.37 -1.86
N VAL A 155 -4.58 -6.58 -2.29
CA VAL A 155 -5.30 -7.81 -1.96
C VAL A 155 -5.32 -8.08 -0.46
N ARG A 156 -4.25 -7.77 0.30
CA ARG A 156 -4.26 -7.90 1.77
C ARG A 156 -5.29 -7.00 2.44
N ALA A 157 -5.40 -5.76 1.99
CA ALA A 157 -6.43 -4.84 2.48
C ALA A 157 -7.85 -5.29 2.09
N LEU A 158 -8.01 -5.90 0.91
CA LEU A 158 -9.26 -6.53 0.51
C LEU A 158 -9.60 -7.74 1.40
N ILE A 159 -8.62 -8.60 1.71
CA ILE A 159 -8.79 -9.73 2.63
C ILE A 159 -9.30 -9.26 4.00
N GLU A 160 -8.72 -8.18 4.53
CA GLU A 160 -9.19 -7.56 5.78
C GLU A 160 -10.63 -7.03 5.66
N THR A 161 -10.95 -6.37 4.54
CA THR A 161 -12.32 -5.86 4.28
C THR A 161 -13.33 -7.00 4.20
N LEU A 162 -13.01 -8.09 3.49
CA LEU A 162 -13.85 -9.28 3.38
C LEU A 162 -14.05 -9.97 4.74
N ALA A 163 -13.02 -10.01 5.58
CA ALA A 163 -13.12 -10.57 6.93
C ALA A 163 -14.09 -9.79 7.81
N ARG A 164 -14.13 -8.45 7.66
CA ARG A 164 -15.10 -7.59 8.37
C ARG A 164 -16.54 -7.73 7.88
N LEU A 165 -16.71 -8.33 6.71
CA LEU A 165 -18.01 -8.66 6.11
C LEU A 165 -18.41 -10.12 6.37
N ASP A 166 -17.71 -10.81 7.29
CA ASP A 166 -17.89 -12.24 7.60
C ASP A 166 -17.76 -13.16 6.36
N ARG A 167 -17.11 -12.70 5.28
CA ARG A 167 -16.85 -13.47 4.06
C ARG A 167 -15.66 -14.41 4.24
N HIS A 168 -15.64 -15.17 5.34
CA HIS A 168 -14.51 -15.99 5.77
C HIS A 168 -14.10 -17.05 4.75
N ARG A 169 -15.03 -17.57 3.95
CA ARG A 169 -14.71 -18.51 2.86
C ARG A 169 -13.82 -17.87 1.80
N ASP A 170 -14.16 -16.65 1.38
CA ASP A 170 -13.38 -15.91 0.38
C ASP A 170 -12.01 -15.50 0.95
N VAL A 171 -11.98 -15.11 2.22
CA VAL A 171 -10.75 -14.85 2.98
C VAL A 171 -9.82 -16.06 2.97
N ALA A 172 -10.31 -17.26 3.30
CA ALA A 172 -9.49 -18.46 3.34
C ALA A 172 -8.85 -18.79 1.98
N VAL A 173 -9.61 -18.64 0.89
CA VAL A 173 -9.11 -18.85 -0.47
C VAL A 173 -8.05 -17.79 -0.85
N LEU A 174 -8.31 -16.51 -0.55
CA LEU A 174 -7.35 -15.44 -0.87
C LEU A 174 -6.08 -15.51 -0.01
N LEU A 175 -6.17 -15.90 1.26
CA LEU A 175 -5.00 -16.18 2.11
C LEU A 175 -4.16 -17.33 1.54
N GLY A 176 -4.81 -18.40 1.07
CA GLY A 176 -4.14 -19.49 0.38
C GLY A 176 -3.34 -19.02 -0.83
N ALA A 177 -3.97 -18.17 -1.67
CA ALA A 177 -3.32 -17.61 -2.85
C ALA A 177 -2.17 -16.66 -2.48
N LEU A 178 -2.37 -15.78 -1.47
CA LEU A 178 -1.35 -14.86 -0.96
C LEU A 178 -0.10 -15.60 -0.51
N TRP A 179 -0.26 -16.64 0.30
CA TRP A 179 0.88 -17.36 0.89
C TRP A 179 1.60 -18.28 -0.10
N ALA A 180 0.93 -18.72 -1.16
CA ALA A 180 1.53 -19.54 -2.21
C ALA A 180 2.20 -18.72 -3.32
N SER A 181 1.86 -17.43 -3.43
CA SER A 181 2.35 -16.59 -4.51
C SER A 181 3.84 -16.25 -4.36
N PRO A 182 4.67 -16.50 -5.39
CA PRO A 182 6.05 -16.01 -5.41
C PRO A 182 6.15 -14.50 -5.70
N SER A 183 5.06 -13.90 -6.18
CA SER A 183 4.98 -12.48 -6.55
C SER A 183 4.48 -11.61 -5.40
N ALA A 184 3.91 -12.22 -4.36
CA ALA A 184 3.54 -11.54 -3.12
C ALA A 184 4.81 -11.14 -2.37
N SER A 185 4.92 -9.86 -1.98
CA SER A 185 5.99 -9.44 -1.08
C SER A 185 5.85 -10.12 0.29
N PRO A 186 6.92 -10.19 1.09
CA PRO A 186 6.79 -10.53 2.49
C PRO A 186 5.78 -9.63 3.21
N VAL A 187 5.04 -10.20 4.16
CA VAL A 187 4.15 -9.47 5.06
C VAL A 187 4.92 -9.20 6.35
N PHE A 188 5.01 -7.94 6.78
CA PHE A 188 5.78 -7.55 7.98
C PHE A 188 5.10 -6.41 8.73
N GLY A 189 5.62 -6.12 9.93
CA GLY A 189 5.14 -5.01 10.76
C GLY A 189 3.63 -5.10 11.08
N PRO A 190 2.93 -3.95 11.15
CA PRO A 190 1.49 -3.90 11.40
C PRO A 190 0.65 -4.69 10.38
N ASP A 191 1.14 -4.85 9.15
CA ASP A 191 0.46 -5.63 8.11
C ASP A 191 0.41 -7.12 8.44
N ALA A 192 1.50 -7.66 8.99
CA ALA A 192 1.55 -9.06 9.42
C ALA A 192 0.58 -9.34 10.58
N GLU A 193 0.42 -8.38 11.49
CA GLU A 193 -0.56 -8.49 12.57
C GLU A 193 -2.00 -8.49 12.05
N ARG A 194 -2.31 -7.62 11.08
CA ARG A 194 -3.63 -7.59 10.43
C ARG A 194 -3.94 -8.90 9.75
N VAL A 195 -3.03 -9.40 8.92
CA VAL A 195 -3.21 -10.68 8.22
C VAL A 195 -3.40 -11.84 9.21
N ARG A 196 -2.61 -11.89 10.29
CA ARG A 196 -2.78 -12.90 11.35
C ARG A 196 -4.15 -12.83 12.02
N ARG A 197 -4.64 -11.64 12.36
CA ARG A 197 -5.97 -11.49 12.98
C ARG A 197 -7.07 -12.01 12.05
N VAL A 198 -6.99 -11.66 10.77
CA VAL A 198 -7.96 -12.14 9.76
C VAL A 198 -7.90 -13.65 9.60
N GLU A 199 -6.69 -14.24 9.57
CA GLU A 199 -6.52 -15.68 9.51
C GLU A 199 -7.12 -16.39 10.74
N THR A 200 -6.86 -15.89 11.95
CA THR A 200 -7.44 -16.43 13.18
C THR A 200 -8.96 -16.40 13.15
N ALA A 201 -9.57 -15.27 12.81
CA ALA A 201 -11.02 -15.14 12.73
C ALA A 201 -11.63 -16.11 11.69
N ALA A 202 -11.01 -16.24 10.52
CA ALA A 202 -11.47 -17.19 9.51
C ALA A 202 -11.34 -18.65 9.94
N ARG A 203 -10.27 -19.01 10.68
CA ARG A 203 -10.09 -20.35 11.25
C ARG A 203 -11.16 -20.66 12.29
N GLU A 204 -11.45 -19.71 13.17
CA GLU A 204 -12.49 -19.86 14.20
C GLU A 204 -13.88 -20.03 13.57
N ALA A 205 -14.20 -19.24 12.54
CA ALA A 205 -15.50 -19.29 11.88
C ALA A 205 -15.73 -20.56 11.03
N LEU A 206 -14.68 -21.09 10.39
CA LEU A 206 -14.79 -22.18 9.41
C LEU A 206 -14.39 -23.56 9.95
N GLY A 207 -13.61 -23.62 11.04
CA GLY A 207 -13.07 -24.87 11.56
C GLY A 207 -12.25 -25.62 10.51
N GLU A 208 -12.54 -26.92 10.33
CA GLU A 208 -11.80 -27.79 9.40
C GLU A 208 -11.93 -27.37 7.92
N GLU A 209 -13.00 -26.66 7.54
CA GLU A 209 -13.20 -26.18 6.17
C GLU A 209 -12.10 -25.19 5.75
N PHE A 210 -11.50 -24.46 6.71
CA PHE A 210 -10.48 -23.46 6.45
C PHE A 210 -9.29 -24.01 5.65
N GLU A 211 -8.74 -25.17 6.04
CA GLU A 211 -7.56 -25.72 5.39
C GLU A 211 -7.85 -26.19 3.96
N GLN A 212 -9.07 -26.68 3.69
CA GLN A 212 -9.50 -27.07 2.35
C GLN A 212 -9.58 -25.86 1.42
N LEU A 213 -10.17 -24.76 1.90
CA LEU A 213 -10.27 -23.51 1.15
C LEU A 213 -8.91 -22.85 0.95
N ARG A 214 -8.04 -22.89 1.96
CA ARG A 214 -6.66 -22.41 1.86
C ARG A 214 -5.87 -23.19 0.80
N ALA A 215 -5.97 -24.52 0.80
CA ALA A 215 -5.32 -25.36 -0.19
C ALA A 215 -5.84 -25.08 -1.61
N ARG A 216 -7.17 -24.87 -1.76
CA ARG A 216 -7.77 -24.44 -3.03
C ARG A 216 -7.20 -23.10 -3.49
N GLY A 217 -7.06 -22.15 -2.58
CA GLY A 217 -6.45 -20.84 -2.84
C GLY A 217 -5.02 -20.93 -3.35
N ALA A 218 -4.20 -21.75 -2.67
CA ALA A 218 -2.81 -21.97 -3.04
C ALA A 218 -2.63 -22.52 -4.47
N ALA A 219 -3.62 -23.27 -4.97
CA ALA A 219 -3.61 -23.83 -6.32
C ALA A 219 -4.01 -22.84 -7.43
N LEU A 220 -4.50 -21.63 -7.11
CA LEU A 220 -4.99 -20.67 -8.11
C LEU A 220 -3.87 -20.03 -8.94
N GLY A 221 -2.68 -19.86 -8.35
CA GLY A 221 -1.65 -18.96 -8.87
C GLY A 221 -2.11 -17.50 -8.96
N ASP A 222 -1.21 -16.62 -9.39
CA ASP A 222 -1.46 -15.17 -9.44
C ASP A 222 -2.64 -14.79 -10.35
N ALA A 223 -2.73 -15.37 -11.55
CA ALA A 223 -3.80 -15.08 -12.49
C ALA A 223 -5.17 -15.54 -11.97
N GLY A 224 -5.24 -16.71 -11.33
CA GLY A 224 -6.47 -17.21 -10.70
C GLY A 224 -6.89 -16.36 -9.51
N ALA A 225 -5.93 -15.88 -8.70
CA ALA A 225 -6.19 -14.97 -7.60
C ALA A 225 -6.77 -13.64 -8.10
N VAL A 226 -6.22 -13.06 -9.16
CA VAL A 226 -6.75 -11.82 -9.77
C VAL A 226 -8.16 -12.02 -10.30
N ALA A 227 -8.43 -13.14 -10.98
CA ALA A 227 -9.77 -13.46 -11.46
C ALA A 227 -10.78 -13.59 -10.32
N LEU A 228 -10.38 -14.23 -9.21
CA LEU A 228 -11.20 -14.32 -8.00
C LEU A 228 -11.47 -12.94 -7.41
N VAL A 229 -10.43 -12.12 -7.18
CA VAL A 229 -10.56 -10.77 -6.64
C VAL A 229 -11.54 -9.93 -7.45
N ARG A 230 -11.41 -9.92 -8.78
CA ARG A 230 -12.32 -9.21 -9.70
C ARG A 230 -13.77 -9.65 -9.60
N ARG A 231 -14.02 -10.92 -9.27
CA ARG A 231 -15.36 -11.45 -9.08
C ARG A 231 -15.93 -10.94 -7.74
N LEU A 232 -15.15 -11.10 -6.66
CA LEU A 232 -15.55 -10.73 -5.30
C LEU A 232 -15.86 -9.24 -5.15
N THR A 233 -15.10 -8.37 -5.83
CA THR A 233 -15.30 -6.91 -5.80
C THR A 233 -16.46 -6.42 -6.66
N ARG A 234 -16.95 -7.24 -7.60
CA ARG A 234 -18.13 -6.94 -8.43
C ARG A 234 -19.42 -7.48 -7.84
N GLU A 235 -19.37 -8.64 -7.17
CA GLU A 235 -20.51 -9.23 -6.46
C GLU A 235 -21.02 -8.36 -5.29
N GLY A 236 -20.23 -7.40 -4.79
CA GLY A 236 -20.66 -6.46 -3.74
C GLY A 236 -21.47 -5.25 -4.25
N LEU A 237 -21.81 -5.22 -5.54
CA LEU A 237 -22.59 -4.13 -6.18
C LEU A 237 -24.04 -4.53 -6.48
N ASP A 238 -24.42 -5.79 -6.22
CA ASP A 238 -25.75 -6.36 -6.45
C ASP A 238 -26.47 -6.61 -5.11
#